data_AF-A0A2B7Z3Q6-F1
#
_entry.id   AF-A0A2B7Z3Q6-F1
#
_cell.length_a   1.000
_cell.length_b   1.000
_cell.length_c   1.000
_cell.angle_alpha   90.00
_cell.angle_beta   90.00
_cell.angle_gamma   90.00
#
_symmetry.space_group_name_H-M   'P 1'
#
loop_
_entity.id
_entity.type
_entity.pdbx_description
1 polymer ?
#
loop_
_entity_poly.entity_id
_entity_poly.type
_entity_poly.pdbx_seq_one_letter_code
_entity_poly.pdbx_strand_id
1 'polypeptide(L)'
;MDLFRGTSTLPLSFTLLEFSVGYDTRTISRQLFPRILYNRLPDKSKVLERQRVVDIVEDKESARVVLADGTEHVGDLVVSADGVHSKVREIMWQNANKTIPHFITATEKR
;
A
#
# COMPACT_ATOMS: atom_id res chain seq x y z
N MET A 1 26.66 -5.88 9.15
CA MET A 1 26.10 -4.76 9.96
C MET A 1 24.91 -5.31 10.73
N ASP A 2 25.19 -5.92 11.87
CA ASP A 2 24.21 -6.32 12.88
C ASP A 2 23.97 -5.11 13.79
N LEU A 3 22.83 -4.45 13.67
CA LEU A 3 22.50 -3.28 14.52
C LEU A 3 21.63 -3.64 15.74
N PHE A 4 21.21 -4.89 15.91
CA PHE A 4 20.20 -5.24 16.92
C PHE A 4 20.39 -6.60 17.63
N ARG A 5 21.56 -7.25 17.50
CA ARG A 5 21.88 -8.41 18.36
C ARG A 5 22.84 -7.96 19.46
N GLY A 6 22.29 -7.61 20.63
CA GLY A 6 23.09 -7.39 21.82
C GLY A 6 22.34 -6.69 22.95
N THR A 7 22.21 -7.39 24.07
CA THR A 7 21.85 -6.97 25.43
C THR A 7 20.36 -6.85 25.81
N SER A 8 20.04 -7.66 26.82
CA SER A 8 18.80 -7.82 27.56
C SER A 8 18.50 -6.60 28.41
N THR A 9 17.59 -5.74 27.95
CA THR A 9 16.58 -5.03 28.74
C THR A 9 15.75 -4.23 27.74
N LEU A 10 14.71 -4.84 27.17
CA LEU A 10 13.66 -4.05 26.53
C LEU A 10 13.05 -3.15 27.62
N PRO A 11 12.78 -1.87 27.34
CA PRO A 11 12.02 -1.04 28.27
C PRO A 11 10.73 -1.76 28.67
N LEU A 12 10.35 -1.69 29.96
CA LEU A 12 9.13 -2.36 30.48
C LEU A 12 7.89 -2.11 29.60
N SER A 13 7.81 -0.94 28.95
CA SER A 13 6.76 -0.60 28.00
C SER A 13 6.68 -1.54 26.80
N PHE A 14 7.81 -1.97 26.23
CA PHE A 14 7.83 -2.90 25.10
C PHE A 14 7.57 -4.34 25.53
N THR A 15 8.00 -4.75 26.73
CA THR A 15 7.70 -6.08 27.27
C THR A 15 6.21 -6.25 27.57
N LEU A 16 5.56 -5.24 28.17
CA LEU A 16 4.10 -5.25 28.37
C LEU A 16 3.34 -5.23 27.03
N LEU A 17 3.85 -4.49 26.04
CA LEU A 17 3.26 -4.47 24.71
C LEU A 17 3.39 -5.85 24.05
N GLU A 18 4.55 -6.50 24.11
CA GLU A 18 4.75 -7.87 23.60
C GLU A 18 3.83 -8.90 24.27
N PHE A 19 3.68 -8.85 25.60
CA PHE A 19 2.76 -9.72 26.32
C PHE A 19 1.30 -9.56 25.86
N SER A 20 0.90 -8.33 25.52
CA SER A 20 -0.49 -8.02 25.12
C SER A 20 -0.76 -8.22 23.62
N VAL A 21 0.20 -7.94 22.74
CA VAL A 21 0.04 -8.04 21.28
C VAL A 21 0.58 -9.34 20.70
N GLY A 22 1.40 -10.09 21.47
CA GLY A 22 2.00 -11.36 21.06
C GLY A 22 3.23 -11.23 20.16
N TYR A 23 3.75 -10.02 19.95
CA TYR A 23 4.89 -9.76 19.07
C TYR A 23 5.87 -8.74 19.67
N ASP A 24 7.16 -8.94 19.40
CA ASP A 24 8.20 -7.95 19.68
C ASP A 24 7.89 -6.64 18.93
N THR A 25 8.11 -5.52 19.62
CA THR A 25 7.77 -4.20 19.12
C THR A 25 9.01 -3.31 19.10
N ARG A 26 9.22 -2.67 17.94
CA ARG A 26 10.43 -1.89 17.67
C ARG A 26 10.07 -0.53 17.11
N THR A 27 10.75 0.52 17.58
CA THR A 27 10.70 1.84 16.97
C THR A 27 11.73 1.91 15.84
N ILE A 28 11.27 2.29 14.65
CA ILE A 28 12.09 2.46 13.46
C ILE A 28 11.74 3.77 12.78
N SER A 29 12.72 4.44 12.16
CA SER A 29 12.41 5.63 11.38
C SER A 29 11.53 5.28 10.17
N ARG A 30 10.55 6.13 9.87
CA ARG A 30 9.60 5.90 8.75
C ARG A 30 10.28 5.66 7.40
N GLN A 31 11.45 6.23 7.19
CA GLN A 31 12.22 6.07 5.95
C GLN A 31 13.02 4.77 5.93
N LEU A 32 13.49 4.30 7.08
CA LEU A 32 14.31 3.09 7.16
C LEU A 32 13.50 1.83 6.87
N PHE A 33 12.24 1.76 7.33
CA PHE A 33 11.43 0.56 7.16
C PHE A 33 11.12 0.24 5.67
N PRO A 34 10.56 1.15 4.84
CA PRO A 34 10.37 0.91 3.41
C PRO A 34 11.69 0.61 2.67
N ARG A 35 12.80 1.24 3.08
CA ARG A 35 14.12 0.96 2.51
C ARG A 35 14.56 -0.47 2.77
N ILE A 36 14.34 -0.99 3.98
CA ILE A 36 14.61 -2.39 4.30
C ILE A 36 13.74 -3.32 3.45
N LEU A 37 12.44 -3.04 3.34
CA LEU A 37 11.51 -3.84 2.52
C LEU A 37 11.96 -3.87 1.05
N TYR A 38 12.23 -2.70 0.45
CA TYR A 38 12.71 -2.59 -0.93
C TYR A 38 14.01 -3.38 -1.14
N ASN A 39 14.99 -3.24 -0.24
CA ASN A 39 16.26 -3.94 -0.34
C ASN A 39 16.09 -5.47 -0.31
N ARG A 40 15.06 -5.98 0.38
CA ARG A 40 14.76 -7.40 0.53
C ARG A 40 13.87 -7.98 -0.56
N LEU A 41 13.34 -7.16 -1.48
CA LEU A 41 12.60 -7.67 -2.61
C LEU A 41 13.50 -8.56 -3.50
N PRO A 42 13.03 -9.78 -3.86
CA PRO A 42 13.80 -10.72 -4.67
C PRO A 42 14.00 -10.21 -6.11
N ASP A 43 13.01 -9.49 -6.64
CA ASP A 43 13.06 -8.85 -7.95
C ASP A 43 12.67 -7.38 -7.83
N LYS A 44 13.66 -6.49 -7.98
CA LYS A 44 13.46 -5.04 -7.92
C LYS A 44 13.00 -4.44 -9.25
N SER A 45 13.06 -5.20 -10.36
CA SER A 45 12.62 -4.73 -11.68
C SER A 45 11.10 -4.49 -11.73
N LYS A 46 10.36 -5.07 -10.79
CA LYS A 46 8.92 -4.89 -10.62
C LYS A 46 8.54 -3.60 -9.89
N VAL A 47 9.50 -2.89 -9.30
CA VAL A 47 9.26 -1.60 -8.67
C VAL A 47 9.47 -0.51 -9.70
N LEU A 48 8.39 -0.10 -10.34
CA LEU A 48 8.40 0.92 -11.36
C LEU A 48 8.18 2.30 -10.73
N GLU A 49 9.21 3.13 -10.74
CA GLU A 49 9.13 4.50 -10.27
C GLU A 49 8.58 5.44 -11.34
N ARG A 50 8.10 6.61 -10.91
CA ARG A 50 7.51 7.64 -11.78
C ARG A 50 6.30 7.17 -12.61
N GLN A 51 5.72 6.02 -12.26
CA GLN A 51 4.50 5.50 -12.86
C GLN A 51 3.27 5.95 -12.07
N ARG A 52 2.72 7.11 -12.45
CA ARG A 52 1.52 7.67 -11.81
C ARG A 52 0.28 7.02 -12.41
N VAL A 53 -0.51 6.33 -11.59
CA VAL A 53 -1.85 5.84 -11.96
C VAL A 53 -2.79 7.02 -12.16
N VAL A 54 -3.54 7.01 -13.27
CA VAL A 54 -4.54 8.03 -13.60
C VAL A 54 -5.94 7.45 -13.80
N ASP A 55 -6.04 6.18 -14.19
CA ASP A 55 -7.31 5.47 -14.31
C ASP A 55 -7.13 3.96 -14.06
N ILE A 56 -8.23 3.28 -13.77
CA ILE A 56 -8.31 1.83 -13.68
C ILE A 56 -9.58 1.39 -14.40
N VAL A 57 -9.42 0.52 -15.38
CA VAL A 57 -10.50 -0.07 -16.16
C VAL A 57 -10.62 -1.54 -15.78
N GLU A 58 -11.78 -1.93 -15.28
CA GLU A 58 -12.12 -3.32 -14.98
C GLU A 58 -13.01 -3.88 -16.10
N ASP A 59 -12.69 -5.07 -16.57
CA ASP A 59 -13.57 -5.89 -17.40
C ASP A 59 -13.85 -7.23 -16.72
N LYS A 60 -14.54 -8.15 -17.40
CA LYS A 60 -14.96 -9.42 -16.80
C LYS A 60 -13.79 -10.35 -16.45
N GLU A 61 -12.63 -10.16 -17.06
CA GLU A 61 -11.51 -11.10 -17.00
C GLU A 61 -10.26 -10.46 -16.39
N SER A 62 -10.16 -9.12 -16.39
CA SER A 62 -8.96 -8.43 -15.96
C SER A 62 -9.23 -7.02 -15.40
N ALA A 63 -8.23 -6.52 -14.68
CA ALA A 63 -8.10 -5.14 -14.28
C ALA A 63 -6.88 -4.51 -14.97
N ARG A 64 -7.10 -3.36 -15.58
CA ARG A 64 -6.10 -2.61 -16.31
C ARG A 64 -5.84 -1.26 -15.64
N VAL A 65 -4.58 -1.02 -15.29
CA VAL A 65 -4.09 0.22 -14.71
C VAL A 65 -3.55 1.10 -15.82
N VAL A 66 -4.11 2.30 -15.97
CA VAL A 66 -3.68 3.31 -16.95
C VAL A 66 -2.77 4.31 -16.25
N LEU A 67 -1.61 4.56 -16.83
CA LEU A 67 -0.57 5.45 -16.31
C LEU A 67 -0.59 6.80 -17.01
N ALA A 68 -0.03 7.82 -16.34
CA ALA A 68 -0.03 9.19 -16.81
C ALA A 68 0.76 9.41 -18.12
N ASP A 69 1.70 8.51 -18.43
CA ASP A 69 2.45 8.51 -19.68
C ASP A 69 1.71 7.79 -20.83
N GLY A 70 0.49 7.30 -20.57
CA GLY A 70 -0.34 6.56 -21.52
C GLY A 70 -0.03 5.07 -21.58
N THR A 71 0.95 4.57 -20.81
CA THR A 71 1.20 3.12 -20.73
C THR A 71 0.18 2.42 -19.84
N GLU A 72 0.03 1.11 -20.04
CA GLU A 72 -0.97 0.30 -19.33
C GLU A 72 -0.33 -0.96 -18.74
N HIS A 73 -0.82 -1.36 -17.56
CA HIS A 73 -0.51 -2.66 -16.95
C HIS A 73 -1.79 -3.45 -16.74
N VAL A 74 -1.81 -4.71 -17.18
CA VAL A 74 -2.98 -5.62 -17.07
C VAL A 74 -2.67 -6.74 -16.08
N GLY A 75 -3.64 -7.09 -15.24
CA GLY A 75 -3.56 -8.23 -14.34
C GLY A 75 -4.93 -8.59 -13.77
N ASP A 76 -4.98 -9.59 -12.90
CA ASP A 76 -6.26 -10.09 -12.36
C ASP A 76 -6.76 -9.28 -11.15
N LEU A 77 -5.84 -8.63 -10.41
CA LEU A 77 -6.14 -7.89 -9.20
C LEU A 77 -5.30 -6.62 -9.09
N VAL A 78 -5.93 -5.52 -8.68
CA VAL A 78 -5.26 -4.28 -8.30
C VAL A 78 -5.41 -4.04 -6.80
N VAL A 79 -4.28 -3.90 -6.11
CA VAL A 79 -4.24 -3.52 -4.69
C VAL A 79 -3.60 -2.15 -4.55
N SER A 80 -4.34 -1.17 -4.03
CA SER A 80 -3.80 0.17 -3.81
C SER A 80 -3.10 0.29 -2.47
N ALA A 81 -1.90 0.86 -2.48
CA ALA A 81 -1.17 1.27 -1.28
C ALA A 81 -0.73 2.74 -1.36
N ASP A 82 -1.54 3.59 -2.02
CA ASP A 82 -1.23 5.00 -2.33
C ASP A 82 -1.58 6.00 -1.21
N GLY A 83 -1.96 5.49 -0.03
CA GLY A 83 -2.05 6.24 1.21
C GLY A 83 -3.35 7.06 1.39
N VAL A 84 -3.30 8.05 2.28
CA VAL A 84 -4.50 8.79 2.71
C VAL A 84 -5.10 9.65 1.59
N HIS A 85 -4.28 10.17 0.68
CA HIS A 85 -4.69 10.94 -0.50
C HIS A 85 -4.83 10.04 -1.73
N SER A 86 -5.48 8.89 -1.56
CA SER A 86 -5.57 7.83 -2.57
C SER A 86 -6.28 8.31 -3.84
N LYS A 87 -5.58 8.26 -4.96
CA LYS A 87 -6.17 8.46 -6.29
C LYS A 87 -6.95 7.22 -6.71
N VAL A 88 -6.47 6.03 -6.34
CA VAL A 88 -7.15 4.77 -6.67
C VAL A 88 -8.54 4.72 -6.02
N ARG A 89 -8.67 5.14 -4.75
CA ARG A 89 -9.97 5.20 -4.07
C ARG A 89 -10.96 6.11 -4.81
N GLU A 90 -10.50 7.27 -5.28
CA GLU A 90 -11.32 8.19 -6.07
C GLU A 90 -11.83 7.53 -7.35
N ILE A 91 -10.94 6.85 -8.09
CA ILE A 91 -11.27 6.13 -9.33
C ILE A 91 -12.30 5.03 -9.05
N MET A 92 -12.09 4.22 -8.01
CA MET A 92 -13.02 3.14 -7.65
C MET A 92 -14.42 3.67 -7.31
N TRP A 93 -14.52 4.77 -6.57
CA TRP A 93 -15.81 5.41 -6.31
C TRP A 93 -16.49 5.93 -7.58
N GLN A 94 -15.72 6.49 -8.52
CA GLN A 94 -16.25 6.92 -9.81
C GLN A 94 -16.76 5.72 -10.62
N ASN A 95 -15.99 4.63 -10.69
CA ASN A 95 -16.37 3.42 -11.40
C ASN A 95 -17.61 2.76 -10.80
N ALA A 96 -17.68 2.63 -9.48
CA ALA A 96 -18.87 2.14 -8.79
C ALA A 96 -20.11 2.98 -9.13
N ASN A 97 -19.99 4.31 -9.13
CA ASN A 97 -21.09 5.21 -9.48
C ASN A 97 -21.44 5.25 -10.96
N LYS A 98 -20.52 4.89 -11.86
CA LYS A 98 -20.82 4.69 -13.30
C LYS A 98 -21.65 3.42 -13.49
N THR A 99 -21.32 2.35 -12.77
CA THR A 99 -22.04 1.06 -12.87
C THR A 99 -23.40 1.11 -12.19
N ILE A 100 -23.47 1.68 -10.99
CA ILE A 100 -24.69 1.85 -10.22
C ILE A 100 -24.77 3.32 -9.79
N PRO A 101 -25.61 4.13 -10.44
CA PRO A 101 -25.74 5.55 -10.11
C PRO A 101 -26.01 5.77 -8.61
N HIS A 102 -25.25 6.67 -8.00
CA HIS A 102 -25.35 7.05 -6.58
C HIS A 102 -25.04 5.94 -5.56
N PHE A 103 -24.39 4.85 -5.96
CA PHE A 103 -24.02 3.76 -5.04
C PHE A 103 -23.09 4.21 -3.91
N ILE A 104 -22.07 5.01 -4.24
CA ILE A 104 -21.21 5.70 -3.29
C ILE A 104 -21.66 7.15 -3.16
N THR A 105 -22.17 7.47 -1.98
CA THR A 105 -22.71 8.79 -1.64
C THR A 105 -21.59 9.80 -1.32
N ALA A 106 -21.91 11.09 -1.36
CA ALA A 106 -20.95 12.13 -0.99
C ALA A 106 -20.52 12.05 0.49
N THR A 107 -21.41 11.57 1.37
CA THR A 107 -21.14 11.41 2.80
C THR A 107 -20.08 10.34 3.07
N GLU A 108 -20.04 9.28 2.26
CA GLU A 108 -19.04 8.21 2.35
C GLU A 108 -17.67 8.64 1.84
N LYS A 109 -17.59 9.72 1.03
CA LYS A 109 -16.33 10.26 0.48
C LYS A 109 -15.56 11.16 1.47
N ARG A 110 -15.53 10.80 2.75
CA ARG A 110 -14.79 11.53 3.79
C ARG A 110 -13.33 11.08 3.90
#